data_AF-A0A3D3ME46-F1
#
_entry.id   AF-A0A3D3ME46-F1
#
_cell.length_a   1.000
_cell.length_b   1.000
_cell.length_c   1.000
_cell.angle_alpha   90.00
_cell.angle_beta   90.00
_cell.angle_gamma   90.00
#
_symmetry.space_group_name_H-M   'P 1'
#
loop_
_entity.id
_entity.type
_entity.pdbx_description
1 polymer ?
#
loop_
_entity_poly.entity_id
_entity_poly.type
_entity_poly.pdbx_seq_one_letter_code
_entity_poly.pdbx_strand_id
1 'polypeptide(L)'
;MTTKEVLDFYNISFYVSTQVGKTPYFLGGDEMEELFLFFRTVDDIDEEVLPLIDHYLNGNPFPVDNDLTVTTRERVEVTLAGVTFISMHTGNMDMMVPLQHFKTIVLAWRNFLSNY
;
A
#
# COMPACT_ATOMS: atom_id res chain seq x y z
N MET A 1 -3.04 15.87 -7.89
CA MET A 1 -1.71 15.66 -7.29
C MET A 1 -0.96 14.69 -8.19
N THR A 2 0.28 15.00 -8.55
CA THR A 2 1.13 14.12 -9.35
C THR A 2 1.66 12.96 -8.49
N THR A 3 2.18 11.90 -9.12
CA THR A 3 2.81 10.79 -8.38
C THR A 3 3.91 11.29 -7.45
N LYS A 4 4.79 12.20 -7.92
CA LYS A 4 5.86 12.76 -7.10
C LYS A 4 5.32 13.51 -5.88
N GLU A 5 4.32 14.35 -6.05
CA GLU A 5 3.71 15.10 -4.96
C GLU A 5 3.07 14.18 -3.91
N VAL A 6 2.41 13.10 -4.34
CA VAL A 6 1.84 12.10 -3.42
C VAL A 6 2.96 11.39 -2.64
N LEU A 7 4.01 10.91 -3.31
CA LEU A 7 5.11 10.23 -2.64
C LEU A 7 5.84 11.17 -1.65
N ASP A 8 6.10 12.42 -2.07
CA ASP A 8 6.72 13.43 -1.22
C ASP A 8 5.84 13.75 0.01
N PHE A 9 4.50 13.79 -0.14
CA PHE A 9 3.56 14.04 0.96
C PHE A 9 3.63 12.97 2.06
N TYR A 10 3.77 11.69 1.68
CA TYR A 10 3.90 10.58 2.63
C TYR A 10 5.36 10.24 2.97
N ASN A 11 6.32 11.06 2.52
CA ASN A 11 7.75 10.82 2.70
C ASN A 11 8.20 9.43 2.20
N ILE A 12 7.67 8.98 1.06
CA ILE A 12 7.92 7.66 0.48
C ILE A 12 9.10 7.72 -0.51
N SER A 13 9.99 6.74 -0.44
CA SER A 13 11.08 6.54 -1.40
C SER A 13 11.28 5.06 -1.72
N PHE A 14 11.78 4.78 -2.93
CA PHE A 14 12.07 3.42 -3.39
C PHE A 14 13.54 3.27 -3.71
N TYR A 15 14.14 2.16 -3.31
CA TYR A 15 15.54 1.86 -3.63
C TYR A 15 15.79 0.36 -3.77
N VAL A 16 16.89 0.01 -4.43
CA VAL A 16 17.37 -1.38 -4.51
C VAL A 16 18.59 -1.51 -3.62
N SER A 17 18.50 -2.32 -2.56
CA SER A 17 19.67 -2.67 -1.77
C SER A 17 20.54 -3.64 -2.57
N THR A 18 21.86 -3.45 -2.52
CA THR A 18 22.85 -4.37 -3.09
C THR A 18 23.54 -5.22 -2.02
N GLN A 19 23.21 -5.03 -0.74
CA GLN A 19 23.86 -5.71 0.39
C GLN A 19 23.38 -7.16 0.55
N VAL A 20 22.14 -7.44 0.13
CA VAL A 20 21.52 -8.78 0.16
C VAL A 20 20.86 -9.03 -1.20
N GLY A 21 21.67 -9.24 -2.24
CA GLY A 21 21.18 -9.35 -3.62
C GLY A 21 20.69 -8.01 -4.18
N LYS A 22 19.94 -8.02 -5.29
CA LYS A 22 19.21 -6.85 -5.81
C LYS A 22 17.78 -6.85 -5.24
N THR A 23 17.65 -6.43 -3.98
CA THR A 23 16.36 -6.49 -3.28
C THR A 23 15.71 -5.11 -3.27
N PRO A 24 14.47 -4.96 -3.76
CA PRO A 24 13.75 -3.70 -3.72
C PRO A 24 13.24 -3.40 -2.31
N TYR A 25 13.19 -2.11 -1.97
CA TYR A 25 12.67 -1.61 -0.71
C TYR A 25 11.74 -0.44 -0.93
N PHE A 26 10.63 -0.49 -0.19
CA PHE A 26 9.73 0.63 0.06
C PHE A 26 10.13 1.24 1.41
N LEU A 27 10.35 2.55 1.46
CA LEU A 27 10.79 3.25 2.67
C LEU A 27 9.95 4.50 2.91
N GLY A 28 9.55 4.70 4.17
CA GLY A 28 8.63 5.76 4.59
C GLY A 28 7.17 5.35 4.42
N GLY A 29 6.27 6.32 4.50
CA GLY A 29 4.83 6.04 4.48
C GLY A 29 4.26 5.44 5.77
N ASP A 30 5.04 5.49 6.86
CA ASP A 30 4.65 4.97 8.18
C ASP A 30 4.29 3.48 8.09
N GLU A 31 3.10 3.11 8.53
CA GLU A 31 2.54 1.75 8.48
C GLU A 31 2.45 1.14 7.06
N MET A 32 2.46 1.97 6.00
CA MET A 32 2.58 1.44 4.63
C MET A 32 3.92 0.73 4.38
N GLU A 33 4.98 1.09 5.11
CA GLU A 33 6.28 0.45 4.94
C GLU A 33 6.18 -1.04 5.24
N GLU A 34 5.54 -1.42 6.35
CA GLU A 34 5.35 -2.82 6.73
C GLU A 34 4.50 -3.55 5.69
N LEU A 35 3.43 -2.94 5.20
CA LEU A 35 2.56 -3.50 4.15
C LEU A 35 3.33 -3.85 2.87
N PHE A 36 4.16 -2.92 2.36
CA PHE A 36 4.90 -3.11 1.10
C PHE A 36 6.20 -3.91 1.26
N LEU A 37 6.61 -4.25 2.48
CA LEU A 37 7.60 -5.30 2.71
C LEU A 37 7.03 -6.71 2.42
N PHE A 38 5.71 -6.89 2.52
CA PHE A 38 5.03 -8.14 2.14
C PHE A 38 4.66 -8.16 0.65
N PHE A 39 3.98 -7.12 0.16
CA PHE A 39 3.61 -7.01 -1.25
C PHE A 39 4.77 -6.47 -2.10
N ARG A 40 5.72 -7.35 -2.40
CA ARG A 40 7.04 -7.01 -2.93
C ARG A 40 7.28 -7.45 -4.37
N THR A 41 6.30 -8.08 -5.01
CA THR A 41 6.35 -8.49 -6.41
C THR A 41 5.27 -7.80 -7.22
N VAL A 42 5.43 -7.76 -8.55
CA VAL A 42 4.41 -7.20 -9.44
C VAL A 42 3.09 -7.99 -9.31
N ASP A 43 3.19 -9.32 -9.19
CA ASP A 43 2.05 -10.22 -9.06
C ASP A 43 1.27 -9.95 -7.77
N ASP A 44 1.96 -9.77 -6.64
CA ASP A 44 1.33 -9.37 -5.37
C ASP A 44 0.46 -8.11 -5.53
N ILE A 45 0.97 -7.13 -6.28
CA ILE A 45 0.27 -5.86 -6.49
C ILE A 45 -0.90 -6.02 -7.45
N ASP A 46 -0.73 -6.78 -8.53
CA ASP A 46 -1.71 -6.94 -9.59
C ASP A 46 -2.86 -7.88 -9.22
N GLU A 47 -2.60 -8.87 -8.37
CA GLU A 47 -3.57 -9.91 -8.02
C GLU A 47 -4.29 -9.60 -6.68
N GLU A 48 -3.61 -9.00 -5.70
CA GLU A 48 -4.17 -8.79 -4.37
C GLU A 48 -4.58 -7.33 -4.12
N VAL A 49 -3.66 -6.38 -4.40
CA VAL A 49 -3.82 -5.00 -3.93
C VAL A 49 -4.64 -4.14 -4.89
N LEU A 50 -4.28 -4.08 -6.17
CA LEU A 50 -4.95 -3.23 -7.16
C LEU A 50 -6.42 -3.59 -7.40
N PRO A 51 -6.80 -4.87 -7.55
CA PRO A 51 -8.19 -5.24 -7.78
C PRO A 51 -9.11 -4.75 -6.66
N LEU A 52 -8.63 -4.81 -5.41
CA LEU A 52 -9.38 -4.36 -4.25
C LEU A 52 -9.56 -2.84 -4.24
N ILE A 53 -8.50 -2.07 -4.52
CA ILE A 53 -8.59 -0.61 -4.60
C ILE A 53 -9.54 -0.18 -5.73
N ASP A 54 -9.41 -0.81 -6.90
CA ASP A 54 -10.21 -0.48 -8.07
C ASP A 54 -11.68 -0.86 -7.88
N HIS A 55 -11.97 -1.93 -7.13
CA HIS A 55 -13.33 -2.27 -6.73
C HIS A 55 -14.03 -1.09 -6.06
N TYR A 56 -13.40 -0.49 -5.04
CA TYR A 56 -13.97 0.63 -4.28
C TYR A 56 -13.95 1.94 -5.05
N LEU A 57 -12.91 2.22 -5.84
CA LEU A 57 -12.87 3.41 -6.69
C LEU A 57 -13.95 3.42 -7.77
N ASN A 58 -14.40 2.24 -8.22
CA ASN A 58 -15.52 2.08 -9.13
C ASN A 58 -16.89 2.22 -8.44
N GLY A 59 -16.92 2.55 -7.14
CA GLY A 59 -18.15 2.80 -6.40
C GLY A 59 -18.89 1.54 -5.96
N ASN A 60 -18.25 0.36 -6.04
CA ASN A 60 -18.83 -0.88 -5.53
C ASN A 60 -18.68 -0.91 -4.00
N PRO A 61 -19.78 -0.96 -3.23
CA PRO A 61 -19.72 -0.89 -1.77
C PRO A 61 -19.61 -2.26 -1.09
N PHE A 62 -19.65 -3.35 -1.84
CA PHE A 62 -19.73 -4.72 -1.32
C PHE A 62 -18.44 -5.50 -1.63
N PRO A 63 -17.47 -5.54 -0.70
CA PRO A 63 -16.32 -6.42 -0.85
C PRO A 63 -16.71 -7.89 -0.67
N VAL A 64 -15.98 -8.79 -1.33
CA VAL A 64 -15.95 -10.22 -0.94
C VAL A 64 -14.89 -10.44 0.13
N ASP A 65 -13.80 -9.66 0.08
CA ASP A 65 -12.77 -9.52 1.11
C ASP A 65 -12.19 -8.10 0.97
N ASN A 66 -12.07 -7.35 2.08
CA ASN A 66 -11.51 -5.99 2.10
C ASN A 66 -10.31 -5.85 3.04
N ASP A 67 -9.76 -6.98 3.45
CA ASP A 67 -8.65 -7.06 4.37
C ASP A 67 -7.32 -7.17 3.59
N LEU A 68 -6.39 -6.26 3.89
CA LEU A 68 -5.00 -6.31 3.42
C LEU A 68 -4.03 -6.58 4.59
N THR A 69 -4.54 -7.09 5.71
CA THR A 69 -3.72 -7.38 6.90
C THR A 69 -2.71 -8.48 6.59
N VAL A 70 -1.43 -8.09 6.62
CA VAL A 70 -0.30 -9.01 6.39
C VAL A 70 0.49 -9.30 7.67
N THR A 71 0.27 -8.52 8.74
CA THR A 71 0.99 -8.70 10.02
C THR A 71 0.03 -8.70 11.21
N THR A 72 0.59 -8.95 12.40
CA THR A 72 -0.18 -8.96 13.65
C THR A 72 -0.19 -7.62 14.37
N ARG A 73 0.53 -6.62 13.83
CA ARG A 73 0.61 -5.28 14.43
C ARG A 73 -0.60 -4.44 14.06
N GLU A 74 -1.06 -4.60 12.84
CA GLU A 74 -2.05 -3.70 12.25
C GLU A 74 -3.12 -4.48 11.49
N ARG A 75 -4.35 -4.01 11.60
CA ARG A 75 -5.43 -4.39 10.70
C ARG A 75 -5.50 -3.37 9.58
N VAL A 76 -5.44 -3.84 8.33
CA VAL A 76 -5.47 -2.98 7.15
C VAL A 76 -6.78 -3.19 6.41
N GLU A 77 -7.69 -2.23 6.50
CA GLU A 77 -9.01 -2.31 5.87
C GLU A 77 -9.13 -1.34 4.69
N VAL A 78 -9.62 -1.84 3.56
CA VAL A 78 -9.98 -1.00 2.42
C VAL A 78 -11.47 -0.63 2.51
N THR A 79 -11.76 0.66 2.37
CA THR A 79 -13.11 1.21 2.42
C THR A 79 -13.31 2.22 1.30
N LEU A 80 -14.55 2.67 1.08
CA LEU A 80 -14.85 3.76 0.14
C LEU A 80 -14.12 5.07 0.47
N ALA A 81 -13.77 5.31 1.74
CA ALA A 81 -13.06 6.51 2.16
C ALA A 81 -11.54 6.42 1.89
N GLY A 82 -10.97 5.22 1.97
CA GLY A 82 -9.53 5.02 1.95
C GLY A 82 -9.11 3.66 2.50
N VAL A 83 -7.80 3.46 2.53
CA VAL A 83 -7.14 2.35 3.23
C VAL A 83 -6.83 2.81 4.65
N THR A 84 -7.32 2.06 5.62
CA THR A 84 -7.23 2.39 7.04
C THR A 84 -6.32 1.40 7.74
N PHE A 85 -5.37 1.92 8.51
CA PHE A 85 -4.45 1.15 9.33
C PHE A 85 -4.88 1.30 10.78
N ILE A 86 -5.17 0.18 11.44
CA ILE A 86 -5.72 0.12 12.78
C ILE A 86 -4.80 -0.73 13.65
N SER A 87 -4.23 -0.13 14.70
CA SER A 87 -3.43 -0.84 15.69
C SER A 87 -4.18 -2.04 16.25
N MET A 88 -3.65 -3.25 16.08
CA MET A 88 -4.18 -4.44 16.75
C MET A 88 -3.94 -4.42 18.27
N HIS A 89 -3.00 -3.59 18.73
CA HIS A 89 -2.69 -3.44 20.15
C HIS A 89 -3.66 -2.52 20.89
N THR A 90 -4.06 -1.42 20.25
CA THR A 90 -4.92 -0.40 20.89
C THR A 90 -6.33 -0.34 20.33
N GLY A 91 -6.55 -0.88 19.12
CA GLY A 91 -7.80 -0.74 18.36
C GLY A 91 -8.02 0.64 17.75
N ASN A 92 -7.06 1.57 17.90
CA ASN A 92 -7.15 2.91 17.34
C ASN A 92 -6.73 2.93 15.87
N MET A 93 -7.30 3.86 15.11
CA MET A 93 -6.83 4.17 13.76
C MET A 93 -5.52 4.93 13.85
N ASP A 94 -4.45 4.35 13.32
CA ASP A 94 -3.13 4.97 13.28
C ASP A 94 -3.01 5.88 12.04
N MET A 95 -3.55 5.42 10.91
CA MET A 95 -3.49 6.14 9.64
C MET A 95 -4.70 5.85 8.74
N MET A 96 -5.08 6.84 7.93
CA MET A 96 -5.99 6.64 6.79
C MET A 96 -5.41 7.30 5.53
N VAL A 97 -5.34 6.53 4.46
CA VAL A 97 -4.84 6.98 3.15
C VAL A 97 -6.01 7.01 2.16
N PRO A 98 -6.35 8.17 1.57
CA PRO A 98 -7.40 8.24 0.55
C PRO A 98 -7.13 7.28 -0.62
N LEU A 99 -8.17 6.60 -1.13
CA LEU A 99 -8.03 5.56 -2.16
C LEU A 99 -7.21 6.00 -3.38
N GLN A 100 -7.42 7.24 -3.85
CA GLN A 100 -6.69 7.77 -5.00
C GLN A 100 -5.20 7.98 -4.72
N HIS A 101 -4.85 8.40 -3.50
CA HIS A 101 -3.46 8.52 -3.08
C HIS A 101 -2.84 7.13 -2.94
N PHE A 102 -3.56 6.20 -2.31
CA PHE A 102 -3.09 4.83 -2.14
C PHE A 102 -2.87 4.13 -3.49
N LYS A 103 -3.82 4.24 -4.44
CA LYS A 103 -3.64 3.76 -5.82
C LYS A 103 -2.40 4.36 -6.49
N THR A 104 -2.18 5.66 -6.32
CA THR A 104 -1.01 6.34 -6.89
C THR A 104 0.30 5.77 -6.34
N ILE A 105 0.36 5.50 -5.03
CA ILE A 105 1.51 4.89 -4.35
C ILE A 105 1.72 3.46 -4.84
N VAL A 106 0.67 2.64 -4.87
CA VAL A 106 0.71 1.25 -5.33
C VAL A 106 1.19 1.15 -6.78
N LEU A 107 0.69 2.00 -7.67
CA LEU A 107 1.14 2.03 -9.06
C LEU A 107 2.59 2.49 -9.19
N ALA A 108 3.02 3.46 -8.37
CA ALA A 108 4.42 3.89 -8.36
C ALA A 108 5.34 2.76 -7.90
N TRP A 109 4.94 2.04 -6.85
CA TRP A 109 5.67 0.87 -6.36
C TRP A 109 5.73 -0.22 -7.41
N ARG A 110 4.59 -0.66 -7.97
CA ARG A 110 4.52 -1.63 -9.07
C ARG A 110 5.42 -1.26 -10.26
N ASN A 111 5.42 0.01 -10.65
CA ASN A 111 6.27 0.50 -11.74
C ASN A 111 7.75 0.42 -11.38
N PHE A 112 8.12 0.75 -10.14
CA PHE A 112 9.48 0.50 -9.66
C PHE A 112 9.80 -1.00 -9.69
N LEU A 113 8.85 -1.85 -9.28
CA LEU A 113 9.00 -3.31 -9.27
C LEU A 113 9.27 -3.91 -10.65
N SER A 114 8.63 -3.35 -11.68
CA SER A 114 8.74 -3.83 -13.06
C SER A 114 10.05 -3.44 -13.75
N ASN A 115 10.81 -2.50 -13.19
CA ASN A 115 11.97 -1.88 -13.84
C ASN A 115 13.32 -2.26 -13.19
N TYR A 116 13.34 -3.13 -12.18
CA TYR A 116 14.58 -3.59 -11.53
C TYR A 116 15.00 -5.02 -11.93
#